data_AF-A0A2E8MAZ1-F1
#
_entry.id   AF-A0A2E8MAZ1-F1
#
_cell.length_a   1.000
_cell.length_b   1.000
_cell.length_c   1.000
_cell.angle_alpha   90.00
_cell.angle_beta   90.00
_cell.angle_gamma   90.00
#
_symmetry.space_group_name_H-M   'P 1'
#
loop_
_entity.id
_entity.type
_entity.pdbx_description
1 polymer ?
#
loop_
_entity_poly.entity_id
_entity_poly.type
_entity_poly.pdbx_seq_one_letter_code
_entity_poly.pdbx_strand_id
1 'polypeptide(L)' 'MSKQIRGVDVKNGETVDRALKRLKTKLDSEGILEEVRRRRSHESTIDRKIRKARTAPKRNKVRWKFQSESQTRAAEAAAE' A
#
# COMPACT_ATOMS: atom_id res chain seq x y z
N MET A 1 -16.83 -10.16 -17.92
CA MET A 1 -15.77 -9.31 -17.34
C MET A 1 -14.47 -10.08 -17.40
N SER A 2 -13.48 -9.62 -18.19
CA SER A 2 -12.19 -10.28 -18.27
C SER A 2 -11.52 -10.27 -16.90
N LYS A 3 -11.19 -11.46 -16.39
CA LYS A 3 -10.45 -11.60 -15.13
C LYS A 3 -9.03 -11.10 -15.39
N GLN A 4 -8.77 -9.82 -15.11
CA GLN A 4 -7.41 -9.28 -15.18
C GLN A 4 -6.52 -10.09 -14.24
N ILE A 5 -5.62 -10.87 -14.81
CA ILE A 5 -4.60 -11.59 -14.07
C ILE A 5 -3.64 -10.53 -13.55
N ARG A 6 -3.67 -10.28 -12.23
CA ARG A 6 -2.78 -9.31 -11.56
C ARG A 6 -1.39 -9.91 -11.32
N GLY A 7 -0.83 -10.50 -12.36
CA GLY A 7 0.51 -11.05 -12.38
C GLY A 7 1.58 -9.97 -12.49
N VAL A 8 2.83 -10.42 -12.48
CA VAL A 8 4.01 -9.62 -12.78
C VAL A 8 4.76 -10.33 -13.89
N ASP A 9 5.11 -9.59 -14.94
CA ASP A 9 5.95 -10.13 -16.00
C ASP A 9 7.38 -10.32 -15.48
N VAL A 10 7.92 -11.52 -15.71
CA VAL A 10 9.28 -11.90 -15.33
C VAL A 10 10.21 -11.47 -16.46
N LYS A 11 11.26 -10.71 -16.13
CA LYS A 11 12.26 -10.29 -17.12
C LYS A 11 13.34 -11.36 -17.27
N ASN A 12 13.92 -11.49 -18.47
CA ASN A 12 15.05 -12.39 -18.70
C ASN A 12 16.24 -11.99 -17.80
N GLY A 13 16.78 -12.97 -17.05
CA GLY A 13 17.88 -12.76 -16.10
C GLY A 13 17.44 -12.41 -14.67
N GLU A 14 16.14 -12.37 -14.39
CA GLU A 14 15.65 -12.17 -13.03
C GLU A 14 15.56 -13.49 -12.26
N THR A 15 16.05 -13.48 -11.01
CA THR A 15 15.90 -14.63 -10.12
C THR A 15 14.44 -14.80 -9.71
N VAL A 16 14.00 -16.04 -9.54
CA VAL A 16 12.62 -16.39 -9.14
C VAL A 16 12.20 -15.62 -7.89
N ASP A 17 13.09 -15.49 -6.91
CA ASP A 17 12.82 -14.77 -5.65
C ASP A 17 12.52 -13.28 -5.86
N ARG A 18 13.19 -12.62 -6.81
CA ARG A 18 12.92 -11.21 -7.13
C ARG A 18 11.55 -11.04 -7.77
N ALA A 19 11.18 -11.92 -8.69
CA ALA A 19 9.85 -11.91 -9.30
C ALA A 19 8.75 -12.13 -8.24
N LEU A 20 8.93 -13.09 -7.34
CA LEU A 20 8.00 -13.34 -6.22
C LEU A 20 7.90 -12.13 -5.28
N LYS A 21 9.03 -11.48 -4.97
CA LYS A 21 9.05 -10.28 -4.13
C LYS A 21 8.31 -9.12 -4.78
N ARG A 22 8.46 -8.89 -6.09
CA ARG A 22 7.73 -7.85 -6.83
C ARG A 22 6.23 -8.13 -6.86
N LEU A 23 5.84 -9.38 -7.13
CA LEU A 23 4.45 -9.80 -7.09
C LEU A 23 3.83 -9.54 -5.72
N LYS A 24 4.52 -9.93 -4.64
CA LYS A 24 4.08 -9.67 -3.28
C LYS A 24 3.91 -8.17 -3.01
N THR A 25 4.93 -7.37 -3.33
CA THR A 25 4.88 -5.91 -3.12
C THR A 25 3.73 -5.26 -3.87
N LYS A 26 3.46 -5.68 -5.11
CA LYS A 26 2.31 -5.20 -5.91
C LYS A 26 0.97 -5.53 -5.24
N LEU A 27 0.81 -6.76 -4.75
CA LEU A 27 -0.41 -7.18 -4.05
C LEU A 27 -0.61 -6.47 -2.70
N ASP A 28 0.48 -6.18 -2.00
CA ASP A 28 0.47 -5.44 -0.74
C ASP A 28 0.19 -3.94 -0.97
N SER A 29 0.73 -3.33 -2.04
CA SER A 29 0.49 -1.92 -2.38
C SER A 29 -0.94 -1.67 -2.86
N GLU A 30 -1.50 -2.59 -3.65
CA GLU A 30 -2.91 -2.55 -4.06
C GLU A 30 -3.88 -2.91 -2.91
N GLY A 31 -3.37 -3.42 -1.78
CA GLY A 31 -4.17 -3.76 -0.60
C GLY A 31 -5.03 -5.03 -0.77
N ILE A 32 -4.82 -5.80 -1.83
CA ILE A 32 -5.63 -7.00 -2.15
C ILE A 32 -5.49 -8.04 -1.04
N LEU A 33 -4.27 -8.24 -0.55
CA LEU A 33 -3.98 -9.20 0.51
C LEU A 33 -4.60 -8.82 1.85
N GLU A 34 -4.76 -7.52 2.14
CA GLU A 34 -5.51 -7.02 3.30
C GLU A 34 -7.01 -7.31 3.10
N GLU A 35 -7.53 -7.00 1.92
CA GLU A 35 -8.95 -7.09 1.62
C GLU A 35 -9.45 -8.55 1.62
N VAL A 36 -8.68 -9.49 1.08
CA VAL A 36 -8.99 -10.93 1.13
C VAL A 36 -9.03 -11.43 2.58
N ARG A 37 -8.09 -11.00 3.43
CA ARG A 37 -8.09 -11.36 4.86
C ARG A 37 -9.30 -10.76 5.56
N ARG A 38 -9.64 -9.50 5.26
CA ARG A 38 -10.77 -8.78 5.85
C ARG A 38 -12.11 -9.41 5.49
N ARG A 39 -12.27 -9.87 4.24
CA ARG A 39 -13.52 -10.50 3.76
C ARG A 39 -13.64 -11.98 4.13
N ARG A 40 -12.63 -12.59 4.77
CA ARG A 40 -12.68 -14.00 5.20
C ARG A 40 -13.80 -14.24 6.21
N SER A 41 -14.06 -13.27 7.07
CA SER A 41 -15.15 -13.30 8.05
C SER A 41 -16.05 -12.07 7.89
N HIS A 42 -17.30 -12.18 8.33
CA HIS A 42 -18.17 -11.02 8.42
C HIS A 42 -17.59 -9.97 9.38
N GLU A 43 -17.63 -8.70 8.98
CA GLU A 43 -17.21 -7.55 9.79
C GLU A 43 -18.45 -6.71 10.12
N SER A 44 -18.78 -6.60 11.41
CA SER A 44 -19.90 -5.78 11.86
C SER A 44 -19.66 -4.29 11.56
N THR A 45 -20.72 -3.48 11.57
CA THR A 45 -20.60 -2.03 11.35
C THR A 45 -19.77 -1.35 12.43
N ILE A 46 -19.78 -1.87 13.66
CA ILE A 46 -18.98 -1.40 14.79
C ILE A 46 -17.50 -1.72 14.57
N ASP A 47 -17.18 -2.98 14.23
CA ASP A 47 -15.79 -3.39 13.97
C ASP A 47 -15.18 -2.62 12.80
N ARG A 48 -15.99 -2.32 11.78
CA ARG A 48 -15.60 -1.48 10.66
C ARG A 48 -15.22 -0.07 11.11
N LYS A 49 -15.97 0.54 12.02
CA LYS A 49 -15.68 1.87 12.58
C LYS A 49 -14.37 1.83 13.38
N ILE A 50 -14.21 0.84 14.26
CA ILE A 50 -12.99 0.65 15.08
C ILE A 50 -11.76 0.48 14.18
N ARG A 51 -11.86 -0.34 13.13
CA ARG A 51 -10.77 -0.54 12.17
C ARG A 51 -10.37 0.76 11.49
N LYS A 52 -11.33 1.50 10.94
CA LYS A 52 -11.07 2.77 10.24
C LYS A 52 -10.39 3.78 11.17
N ALA A 53 -10.90 3.92 12.39
CA ALA A 53 -10.32 4.79 13.41
C ALA A 53 -8.87 4.39 13.77
N ARG A 54 -8.54 3.10 13.71
CA ARG A 54 -7.17 2.61 13.98
C ARG A 54 -6.22 2.74 12.80
N THR A 55 -6.68 2.50 11.57
CA THR A 55 -5.80 2.45 10.38
C THR A 55 -5.55 3.81 9.74
N ALA A 56 -6.56 4.68 9.69
CA ALA A 56 -6.44 6.01 9.06
C ALA A 56 -5.34 6.89 9.70
N PRO A 57 -5.28 7.09 11.03
CA PRO A 57 -4.26 7.93 11.64
C PRO A 57 -2.86 7.34 11.50
N LYS A 58 -2.72 6.01 11.49
CA LYS A 58 -1.43 5.34 11.26
C LYS A 58 -0.91 5.61 9.85
N ARG A 59 -1.75 5.46 8.82
CA ARG A 59 -1.38 5.76 7.43
C ARG A 59 -1.05 7.24 7.25
N ASN A 60 -1.86 8.13 7.84
CA ASN A 60 -1.62 9.58 7.78
C ASN A 60 -0.30 9.95 8.47
N LYS A 61 -0.04 9.40 9.66
CA LYS A 61 1.22 9.61 10.38
C LYS A 61 2.41 9.18 9.55
N VAL A 62 2.41 7.99 8.97
CA VAL A 62 3.52 7.50 8.13
C VAL A 62 3.74 8.40 6.91
N ARG A 63 2.65 8.86 6.26
CA ARG A 63 2.73 9.74 5.08
C ARG A 63 3.44 11.07 5.38
N TRP A 64 3.23 11.63 6.56
CA TRP A 64 3.77 12.95 6.94
C TRP A 64 4.93 12.89 7.95
N LYS A 65 5.34 11.68 8.39
CA LYS A 65 6.38 11.52 9.42
C LYS A 65 7.76 11.97 8.94
N PHE A 66 8.03 11.87 7.64
CA PHE A 66 9.31 12.22 7.05
C PHE A 66 9.06 13.16 5.88
N GLN A 67 9.27 14.46 6.07
CA GLN A 67 9.55 15.36 4.96
C GLN A 67 11.03 15.16 4.60
N SER A 68 11.34 14.91 3.34
CA SER A 68 12.75 14.87 2.92
C SER A 68 13.33 16.28 2.94
N GLU A 69 14.63 16.44 3.22
CA GLU A 69 15.30 17.75 3.17
C GLU A 69 15.12 18.45 1.81
N SER A 70 14.96 17.68 0.74
CA SER A 70 14.62 18.20 -0.59
C SER A 70 13.20 18.75 -0.68
N GLN A 71 12.24 18.13 0.01
CA GLN A 71 10.84 18.59 0.08
C GLN A 71 10.69 19.80 0.99
N THR A 72 11.46 19.88 2.07
CA THR A 72 11.49 21.08 2.92
C THR A 72 12.12 22.26 2.18
N ARG A 73 13.28 22.07 1.53
CA ARG A 73 13.91 23.13 0.71
C ARG A 73 13.05 23.57 -0.46
N ALA A 74 12.37 22.65 -1.14
CA ALA A 74 11.45 22.99 -2.24
C ALA A 74 10.19 23.70 -1.74
N ALA A 75 9.72 23.39 -0.53
CA ALA A 75 8.58 24.08 0.09
C ALA A 75 8.98 25.49 0.60
N GLU A 76 10.18 25.65 1.15
CA GLU A 76 10.74 26.95 1.58
C GLU A 76 11.00 27.86 0.37
N ALA A 77 11.61 27.35 -0.69
CA ALA A 77 11.86 28.11 -1.93
C ALA A 77 10.59 28.46 -2.73
N ALA A 78 9.45 27.80 -2.44
CA ALA A 78 8.15 28.13 -3.03
C ALA A 78 7.32 29.08 -2.15
N ALA A 79 7.77 29.35 -0.93
CA ALA A 79 7.13 30.27 0.01
C ALA A 79 7.78 31.67 0.02
N GLU A 80 8.98 31.80 -0.56
CA GLU A 80 9.66 33.05 -0.91
C GLU A 80 9.23 33.54 -2.30
#